data_AF-A0A3B8VS82-F1
#
_entry.id   AF-A0A3B8VS82-F1
#
_cell.length_a   1.000
_cell.length_b   1.000
_cell.length_c   1.000
_cell.angle_alpha   90.00
_cell.angle_beta   90.00
_cell.angle_gamma   90.00
#
_symmetry.space_group_name_H-M   'P 1'
#
loop_
_entity.id
_entity.type
_entity.pdbx_description
1 polymer ?
#
loop_
_entity_poly.entity_id
_entity_poly.type
_entity_poly.pdbx_seq_one_letter_code
_entity_poly.pdbx_strand_id
1 'polypeptide(L)'
;MRLALSLALSAIYWLLVGISAWIITLAVSLDISPMTATLVIMGTIFFAIAVPAAPSAIGTFEFAMMQVLEIFGVSREAGFGFAVIAHAVFFLPPTIMAAVFLSHEALTTACRRRDIIVDRCTQKQRRPRLNLLHIFKSSLRRNLIVGVMLLMLIGFACSDSSVETVVSTPTPPPTSTIAVPTIPASPFPTATVMAPTESTPTPVTSPRANPPTATAVPEPTTRPVSVTVATPVPSTPALPRPTPDARRRGGTLNLATREVIAHQDVHQDVSPALSTWGPGVAYSRLMRYRSGPDIELPNLAVECDLCESWEMETPTSFVFRLREGIRWQNLEPVNGRVLTSEDIAFSYVRQSQPTFANAPLMRNIDTVQPISDSEFRITLEAQDADFFSALADGHSKIVAREAVEQAGDLRNGPTVGTGPWVLENSEPRFIHEFARNSQYFEADLPLIENLRFHVLPEQATRSASFLVGVLDAHQIEGSEARDYLQQTPAPTALMVKQPGNGLEFAINT
;
A
#
# COMPACT_ATOMS: atom_id res chain seq x y z
N MET A 1 -32.63 -9.30 6.02
CA MET A 1 -32.62 -9.93 7.36
C MET A 1 -31.21 -9.95 7.98
N ARG A 2 -30.19 -10.55 7.34
CA ARG A 2 -28.82 -10.62 7.90
C ARG A 2 -28.18 -9.24 8.16
N LEU A 3 -28.33 -8.28 7.24
CA LEU A 3 -27.85 -6.91 7.41
C LEU A 3 -28.52 -6.21 8.60
N ALA A 4 -29.84 -6.30 8.73
CA ALA A 4 -30.58 -5.71 9.84
C ALA A 4 -30.17 -6.32 11.20
N LEU A 5 -29.92 -7.64 11.24
CA LEU A 5 -29.43 -8.30 12.45
C LEU A 5 -28.01 -7.84 12.83
N SER A 6 -27.12 -7.68 11.85
CA SER A 6 -25.76 -7.16 12.08
C SER A 6 -25.77 -5.72 12.58
N LEU A 7 -26.59 -4.86 11.98
CA LEU A 7 -26.77 -3.47 12.44
C LEU A 7 -27.34 -3.41 13.86
N ALA A 8 -28.33 -4.24 14.18
CA ALA A 8 -28.89 -4.32 15.53
C ALA A 8 -27.86 -4.81 16.56
N LEU A 9 -27.04 -5.80 16.22
CA LEU A 9 -25.98 -6.31 17.10
C LEU A 9 -24.90 -5.25 17.33
N SER A 10 -24.55 -4.48 16.30
CA SER A 10 -23.62 -3.35 16.43
C SER A 10 -24.16 -2.26 17.35
N ALA A 11 -25.45 -1.90 17.21
CA ALA A 11 -26.07 -0.94 18.12
C ALA A 11 -26.06 -1.42 19.58
N ILE A 12 -26.36 -2.70 19.82
CA ILE A 12 -26.29 -3.31 21.16
C ILE A 12 -24.86 -3.26 21.72
N TYR A 13 -23.85 -3.60 20.90
CA TYR A 13 -22.46 -3.52 21.30
C TYR A 13 -22.06 -2.10 21.73
N TRP A 14 -22.40 -1.09 20.93
CA TRP A 14 -22.09 0.30 21.26
C TRP A 14 -22.79 0.80 22.53
N LEU A 15 -24.03 0.36 22.78
CA LEU A 15 -24.73 0.64 24.03
C LEU A 15 -24.03 -0.01 25.24
N LEU A 16 -23.57 -1.25 25.11
CA LEU A 16 -22.83 -1.94 26.17
C LEU A 16 -21.48 -1.25 26.47
N VAL A 17 -20.78 -0.79 25.44
CA VAL A 17 -19.55 0.02 25.58
C VAL A 17 -19.85 1.31 26.33
N GLY A 18 -20.93 2.01 25.98
CA GLY A 18 -21.40 3.20 26.68
C GLY A 18 -21.77 2.97 28.15
N ILE A 19 -22.47 1.88 28.44
CA ILE A 19 -22.79 1.46 29.82
C ILE A 19 -21.51 1.16 30.61
N SER A 20 -20.53 0.47 30.01
CA SER A 20 -19.23 0.23 30.64
C SER A 20 -18.51 1.53 30.97
N ALA A 21 -18.52 2.49 30.03
CA ALA A 21 -17.94 3.82 30.26
C ALA A 21 -18.64 4.52 31.42
N TRP A 22 -19.97 4.49 31.48
CA TRP A 22 -20.76 5.06 32.57
C TRP A 22 -20.47 4.41 33.94
N ILE A 23 -20.30 3.09 34.00
CA ILE A 23 -19.92 2.43 35.25
C ILE A 23 -18.56 2.94 35.76
N ILE A 24 -17.63 3.26 34.86
CA ILE A 24 -16.34 3.86 35.24
C ILE A 24 -16.54 5.26 35.81
N THR A 25 -17.50 6.06 35.31
CA THR A 25 -17.77 7.41 35.84
C THR A 25 -18.23 7.34 37.29
N LEU A 26 -19.05 6.34 37.63
CA LEU A 26 -19.46 6.06 39.01
C LEU A 26 -18.25 5.71 39.89
N ALA A 27 -17.27 4.97 39.36
CA ALA A 27 -16.06 4.58 40.08
C ALA A 27 -15.12 5.77 40.36
N VAL A 28 -15.09 6.78 39.49
CA VAL A 28 -14.23 7.98 39.64
C VAL A 28 -14.98 9.22 40.16
N SER A 29 -16.23 9.05 40.61
CA SER A 29 -17.08 10.16 41.10
C SER A 29 -17.30 11.29 40.08
N LEU A 30 -17.37 10.95 38.78
CA LEU A 30 -17.75 11.87 37.73
C LEU A 30 -19.26 11.82 37.50
N ASP A 31 -19.93 12.96 37.75
CA ASP A 31 -21.38 13.10 37.57
C ASP A 31 -21.74 13.37 36.11
N ILE A 32 -21.63 12.33 35.27
CA ILE A 32 -22.04 12.39 33.87
C ILE A 32 -23.10 11.32 33.56
N SER A 33 -24.06 11.69 32.71
CA SER A 33 -25.16 10.80 32.35
C SER A 33 -24.68 9.59 31.52
N PRO A 34 -25.40 8.45 31.51
CA PRO A 34 -25.07 7.31 30.66
C PRO A 34 -24.98 7.66 29.17
N MET A 35 -25.82 8.57 28.71
CA MET A 35 -25.80 9.07 27.33
C MET A 35 -24.52 9.86 27.06
N THR A 36 -24.14 10.76 27.98
CA THR A 36 -22.91 11.53 27.89
C THR A 36 -21.69 10.63 27.87
N ALA A 37 -21.61 9.66 28.78
CA ALA A 37 -20.53 8.67 28.80
C ALA A 37 -20.43 7.88 27.48
N THR A 38 -21.57 7.54 26.88
CA THR A 38 -21.65 6.85 25.57
C THR A 38 -21.12 7.74 24.43
N LEU A 39 -21.53 9.00 24.39
CA LEU A 39 -21.03 9.95 23.38
C LEU A 39 -19.54 10.23 23.55
N VAL A 40 -19.08 10.34 24.80
CA VAL A 40 -17.68 10.53 25.15
C VAL A 40 -16.83 9.37 24.66
N ILE A 41 -17.22 8.12 24.93
CA ILE A 41 -16.45 6.95 24.48
C ILE A 41 -16.49 6.80 22.95
N MET A 42 -17.63 7.06 22.30
CA MET A 42 -17.71 7.03 20.84
C MET A 42 -16.82 8.10 20.20
N GLY A 43 -16.94 9.36 20.62
CA GLY A 43 -16.12 10.46 20.11
C GLY A 43 -14.62 10.19 20.31
N THR A 44 -14.25 9.64 21.46
CA THR A 44 -12.87 9.26 21.77
C THR A 44 -12.34 8.17 20.84
N ILE A 45 -13.11 7.10 20.62
CA ILE A 45 -12.70 6.00 19.74
C ILE A 45 -12.57 6.50 18.29
N PHE A 46 -13.55 7.27 17.79
CA PHE A 46 -13.48 7.83 16.43
C PHE A 46 -12.28 8.77 16.23
N PHE A 47 -11.95 9.57 17.23
CA PHE A 47 -10.76 10.42 17.16
C PHE A 47 -9.48 9.57 17.22
N ALA A 48 -9.39 8.62 18.14
CA ALA A 48 -8.20 7.79 18.32
C ALA A 48 -7.86 6.93 17.09
N ILE A 49 -8.86 6.50 16.31
CA ILE A 49 -8.64 5.78 15.04
C ILE A 49 -8.29 6.71 13.86
N ALA A 50 -8.64 8.00 13.95
CA ALA A 50 -8.41 8.95 12.87
C ALA A 50 -6.98 9.51 12.86
N VAL A 51 -6.24 9.35 13.97
CA VAL A 51 -4.88 9.88 14.15
C VAL A 51 -3.90 8.73 14.33
N PRO A 52 -2.69 8.77 13.72
CA PRO A 52 -1.64 7.79 13.99
C PRO A 52 -1.35 7.66 15.48
N ALA A 53 -1.39 6.44 16.01
CA ALA A 53 -1.28 6.17 17.43
C ALA A 53 -0.28 5.05 17.73
N ALA A 54 0.28 5.06 18.94
CA ALA A 54 1.09 3.96 19.45
C ALA A 54 0.26 2.66 19.55
N PRO A 55 0.88 1.46 19.68
CA PRO A 55 0.14 0.24 19.95
C PRO A 55 -0.82 0.42 21.12
N SER A 56 -2.05 -0.11 21.00
CA SER A 56 -3.19 0.11 21.92
C SER A 56 -3.68 1.56 22.06
N ALA A 57 -3.21 2.51 21.24
CA ALA A 57 -3.61 3.93 21.30
C ALA A 57 -3.23 4.66 22.61
N ILE A 58 -2.14 4.25 23.26
CA ILE A 58 -1.60 4.90 24.46
C ILE A 58 -1.22 6.36 24.14
N GLY A 59 -1.67 7.29 24.98
CA GLY A 59 -1.46 8.72 24.87
C GLY A 59 -2.53 9.40 24.00
N THR A 60 -2.82 8.86 22.82
CA THR A 60 -3.83 9.42 21.90
C THR A 60 -5.26 9.19 22.41
N PHE A 61 -5.53 8.05 23.05
CA PHE A 61 -6.82 7.74 23.64
C PHE A 61 -7.11 8.66 24.84
N GLU A 62 -6.14 8.85 25.72
CA GLU A 62 -6.26 9.73 26.88
C GLU A 62 -6.44 11.18 26.47
N PHE A 63 -5.65 11.62 25.50
CA PHE A 63 -5.78 12.95 24.94
C PHE A 63 -7.19 13.17 24.37
N ALA A 64 -7.65 12.27 23.50
CA ALA A 64 -8.97 12.35 22.89
C ALA A 64 -10.09 12.36 23.94
N MET A 65 -10.00 11.49 24.94
CA MET A 65 -10.98 11.41 26.02
C MET A 65 -11.08 12.72 26.80
N MET A 66 -9.94 13.31 27.17
CA MET A 66 -9.90 14.59 27.87
C MET A 66 -10.50 15.72 27.02
N GLN A 67 -10.21 15.75 25.72
CA GLN A 67 -10.78 16.76 24.82
C GLN A 67 -12.30 16.63 24.70
N VAL A 68 -12.83 15.40 24.60
CA VAL A 68 -14.27 15.18 24.50
C VAL A 68 -14.96 15.47 25.84
N LEU A 69 -14.37 15.08 26.96
CA LEU A 69 -14.87 15.38 28.31
C LEU A 69 -14.91 16.88 28.63
N GLU A 70 -13.93 17.64 28.15
CA GLU A 70 -13.89 19.10 28.29
C GLU A 70 -15.09 19.78 27.60
N ILE A 71 -15.56 19.24 26.47
CA ILE A 71 -16.80 19.71 25.79
C ILE A 71 -18.03 19.57 26.70
N PHE A 72 -18.03 18.56 27.58
CA PHE A 72 -19.11 18.31 28.54
C PHE A 72 -18.86 18.94 29.91
N GLY A 73 -17.87 19.83 30.04
CA GLY A 73 -17.60 20.59 31.27
C GLY A 73 -16.83 19.84 32.34
N VAL A 74 -16.22 18.70 32.02
CA VAL A 74 -15.36 17.94 32.95
C VAL A 74 -13.94 18.51 32.92
N SER A 75 -13.36 18.78 34.09
CA SER A 75 -11.99 19.32 34.19
C SER A 75 -10.96 18.31 33.71
N ARG A 76 -9.84 18.79 33.15
CA ARG A 76 -8.73 17.93 32.67
C ARG A 76 -8.16 17.03 33.78
N GLU A 77 -8.10 17.54 35.01
CA GLU A 77 -7.62 16.78 36.17
C GLU A 77 -8.54 15.59 36.49
N ALA A 78 -9.86 15.80 36.49
CA ALA A 78 -10.82 14.73 36.73
C ALA A 78 -10.96 13.79 35.51
N GLY A 79 -10.84 14.33 34.30
CA GLY A 79 -10.93 13.58 33.05
C GLY A 79 -9.74 12.65 32.79
N PHE A 80 -8.54 12.99 33.27
CA PHE A 80 -7.36 12.15 33.09
C PHE A 80 -7.48 10.81 33.84
N GLY A 81 -7.94 10.84 35.09
CA GLY A 81 -8.16 9.62 35.89
C GLY A 81 -9.18 8.68 35.25
N PHE A 82 -10.28 9.25 34.75
CA PHE A 82 -11.27 8.51 33.96
C PHE A 82 -10.67 7.91 32.69
N ALA A 83 -9.88 8.68 31.95
CA ALA A 83 -9.32 8.25 30.67
C ALA A 83 -8.38 7.03 30.83
N VAL A 84 -7.50 7.04 31.84
CA VAL A 84 -6.58 5.93 32.12
C VAL A 84 -7.34 4.66 32.51
N ILE A 85 -8.35 4.78 33.38
CA ILE A 85 -9.15 3.63 33.82
C ILE A 85 -9.99 3.09 32.65
N ALA A 86 -10.61 3.98 31.86
CA ALA A 86 -11.35 3.59 30.68
C ALA A 86 -10.47 2.86 29.66
N HIS A 87 -9.26 3.36 29.40
CA HIS A 87 -8.32 2.69 28.51
C HIS A 87 -8.01 1.27 29.00
N ALA A 88 -7.62 1.11 30.26
CA ALA A 88 -7.33 -0.20 30.82
C ALA A 88 -8.54 -1.16 30.70
N VAL A 89 -9.74 -0.70 31.03
CA VAL A 89 -10.97 -1.53 30.97
C VAL A 89 -11.30 -1.96 29.54
N PHE A 90 -11.12 -1.10 28.54
CA PHE A 90 -11.49 -1.42 27.15
C PHE A 90 -10.43 -2.24 26.41
N PHE A 91 -9.14 -2.03 26.70
CA PHE A 91 -8.07 -2.63 25.90
C PHE A 91 -7.40 -3.84 26.56
N LEU A 92 -7.41 -3.95 27.89
CA LEU A 92 -6.74 -5.05 28.59
C LEU A 92 -7.45 -6.39 28.38
N PRO A 93 -8.80 -6.52 28.49
CA PRO A 93 -9.49 -7.79 28.23
C PRO A 93 -9.28 -8.36 26.81
N PRO A 94 -9.46 -7.60 25.71
CA PRO A 94 -9.21 -8.14 24.37
C PRO A 94 -7.73 -8.45 24.16
N THR A 95 -6.81 -7.68 24.75
CA THR A 95 -5.37 -7.97 24.68
C THR A 95 -5.02 -9.27 25.40
N ILE A 96 -5.57 -9.52 26.60
CA ILE A 96 -5.41 -10.79 27.30
C ILE A 96 -6.02 -11.94 26.50
N MET A 97 -7.24 -11.77 25.97
CA MET A 97 -7.85 -12.81 25.14
C MET A 97 -6.99 -13.11 23.93
N ALA A 98 -6.52 -12.10 23.19
CA ALA A 98 -5.64 -12.28 22.05
C ALA A 98 -4.34 -13.01 22.45
N ALA A 99 -3.71 -12.64 23.56
CA ALA A 99 -2.50 -13.30 24.05
C ALA A 99 -2.75 -14.79 24.43
N VAL A 100 -3.90 -15.10 25.04
CA VAL A 100 -4.30 -16.47 25.37
C VAL A 100 -4.59 -17.28 24.10
N PHE A 101 -5.34 -16.74 23.15
CA PHE A 101 -5.66 -17.45 21.90
C PHE A 101 -4.41 -17.66 21.02
N LEU A 102 -3.57 -16.63 20.86
CA LEU A 102 -2.35 -16.72 20.06
C LEU A 102 -1.34 -17.68 20.67
N SER A 103 -1.20 -17.73 22.00
CA SER A 103 -0.31 -18.70 22.65
C SER A 103 -0.82 -20.13 22.48
N HIS A 104 -2.14 -20.36 22.50
CA HIS A 104 -2.71 -21.68 22.22
C HIS A 104 -2.51 -22.11 20.75
N GLU A 105 -2.70 -21.20 19.79
CA GLU A 105 -2.51 -21.48 18.35
C GLU A 105 -1.03 -21.59 17.94
N ALA A 106 -0.15 -20.79 18.53
CA ALA A 106 1.30 -20.88 18.31
C ALA A 106 1.88 -22.21 18.85
N LEU A 107 1.40 -22.68 20.00
CA LEU A 107 1.81 -23.97 20.56
C LEU A 107 1.25 -25.15 19.74
N THR A 108 0.03 -25.05 19.23
CA THR A 108 -0.53 -26.10 18.35
C THR A 108 0.12 -26.11 16.96
N THR A 109 0.46 -24.95 16.40
CA THR A 109 1.17 -24.87 15.12
C THR A 109 2.62 -25.33 15.24
N ALA A 110 3.32 -25.02 16.33
CA ALA A 110 4.66 -25.53 16.61
C ALA A 110 4.69 -27.06 16.81
N CYS A 111 3.73 -27.63 17.56
CA CYS A 111 3.56 -29.08 17.67
C CYS A 111 3.18 -29.71 16.33
N ARG A 112 2.25 -29.10 15.57
CA ARG A 112 1.87 -29.57 14.23
C ARG A 112 3.04 -29.50 13.24
N ARG A 113 3.95 -28.52 13.36
CA ARG A 113 5.18 -28.45 12.55
C ARG A 113 6.15 -29.58 12.91
N ARG A 114 6.30 -29.91 14.20
CA ARG A 114 7.07 -31.08 14.66
C ARG A 114 6.47 -32.39 14.16
N ASP A 115 5.16 -32.56 14.27
CA ASP A 115 4.48 -33.76 13.80
C ASP A 115 4.57 -33.90 12.28
N ILE A 116 4.44 -32.82 11.49
CA ILE A 116 4.61 -32.85 10.03
C ILE A 116 6.06 -33.18 9.62
N ILE A 117 7.06 -32.74 10.38
CA ILE A 117 8.47 -33.06 10.12
C ILE A 117 8.77 -34.51 10.47
N VAL A 118 8.21 -35.03 11.57
CA VAL A 118 8.37 -36.43 11.99
C VAL A 118 7.59 -37.38 11.09
N ASP A 119 6.35 -37.05 10.71
CA ASP A 119 5.54 -37.88 9.80
C ASP A 119 6.12 -37.91 8.38
N ARG A 120 6.79 -36.86 7.91
CA ARG A 120 7.47 -36.93 6.59
C ARG A 120 8.63 -37.92 6.56
N CYS A 121 9.29 -38.15 7.70
CA CYS A 121 10.34 -39.16 7.83
C CYS A 121 9.78 -40.60 7.92
N THR A 122 8.51 -40.79 8.33
CA THR A 122 7.90 -42.12 8.54
C THR A 122 6.81 -42.49 7.52
N GLN A 123 6.15 -41.53 6.85
CA GLN A 123 5.12 -41.75 5.83
C GLN A 123 5.68 -41.96 4.41
N LYS A 124 6.61 -42.90 4.23
CA LYS A 124 6.80 -43.49 2.90
C LYS A 124 5.74 -44.56 2.59
N GLN A 125 4.83 -44.91 3.52
CA GLN A 125 3.79 -45.90 3.28
C GLN A 125 2.48 -45.66 4.05
N ARG A 126 1.36 -45.63 3.28
CA ARG A 126 -0.06 -45.82 3.64
C ARG A 126 -0.87 -44.61 4.15
N ARG A 127 -1.93 -44.28 3.39
CA ARG A 127 -3.06 -43.40 3.80
C ARG A 127 -4.27 -44.24 4.22
N PRO A 128 -5.03 -43.85 5.26
CA PRO A 128 -6.45 -44.17 5.35
C PRO A 128 -7.38 -42.94 5.48
N ARG A 129 -8.67 -43.17 5.17
CA ARG A 129 -9.74 -42.18 4.93
C ARG A 129 -10.21 -41.45 6.21
N LEU A 130 -10.43 -40.14 6.10
CA LEU A 130 -10.99 -39.26 7.14
C LEU A 130 -12.51 -39.42 7.28
N ASN A 131 -13.02 -39.42 8.53
CA ASN A 131 -14.45 -39.51 8.83
C ASN A 131 -14.93 -38.23 9.55
N LEU A 132 -15.76 -37.43 8.87
CA LEU A 132 -16.06 -36.01 9.17
C LEU A 132 -16.98 -35.81 10.40
N LEU A 133 -17.70 -36.85 10.84
CA LEU A 133 -18.70 -36.73 11.91
C LEU A 133 -18.12 -36.55 13.32
N HIS A 134 -16.85 -36.94 13.54
CA HIS A 134 -16.25 -36.90 14.88
C HIS A 134 -15.74 -35.49 15.26
N ILE A 135 -15.41 -34.66 14.27
CA ILE A 135 -14.90 -33.30 14.47
C ILE A 135 -16.05 -32.34 14.82
N PHE A 136 -17.23 -32.56 14.24
CA PHE A 136 -18.39 -31.68 14.48
C PHE A 136 -18.98 -31.81 15.89
N LYS A 137 -18.96 -33.02 16.49
CA LYS A 137 -19.49 -33.26 17.84
C LYS A 137 -18.61 -32.70 18.96
N SER A 138 -17.31 -32.54 18.76
CA SER A 138 -16.39 -32.06 19.81
C SER A 138 -16.37 -30.54 19.96
N SER A 139 -16.61 -29.80 18.87
CA SER A 139 -16.67 -28.33 18.85
C SER A 139 -17.93 -27.79 19.56
N LEU A 140 -19.10 -28.40 19.29
CA LEU A 140 -20.37 -27.94 19.85
C LEU A 140 -20.48 -28.12 21.39
N ARG A 141 -19.86 -29.18 21.94
CA ARG A 141 -19.81 -29.42 23.39
C ARG A 141 -18.88 -28.45 24.13
N ARG A 142 -17.84 -27.93 23.45
CA ARG A 142 -16.83 -27.07 24.09
C ARG A 142 -17.31 -25.62 24.22
N ASN A 143 -18.05 -25.12 23.23
CA ASN A 143 -18.58 -23.75 23.25
C ASN A 143 -19.77 -23.58 24.22
N LEU A 144 -20.54 -24.65 24.47
CA LEU A 144 -21.66 -24.61 25.43
C LEU A 144 -21.19 -24.53 26.89
N ILE A 145 -20.04 -25.14 27.22
CA ILE A 145 -19.51 -25.17 28.60
C ILE A 145 -18.88 -23.82 28.98
N VAL A 146 -18.26 -23.12 28.02
CA VAL A 146 -17.63 -21.82 28.27
C VAL A 146 -18.68 -20.70 28.42
N GLY A 147 -19.79 -20.78 27.67
CA GLY A 147 -20.90 -19.81 27.80
C GLY A 147 -21.62 -19.84 29.15
N VAL A 148 -21.62 -20.99 29.85
CA VAL A 148 -22.27 -21.14 31.17
C VAL A 148 -21.37 -20.67 32.32
N MET A 149 -20.04 -20.75 32.17
CA MET A 149 -19.10 -20.26 33.20
C MET A 149 -19.05 -18.72 33.27
N LEU A 150 -19.24 -18.02 32.16
CA LEU A 150 -19.18 -16.56 32.12
C LEU A 150 -20.37 -15.89 32.84
N LEU A 151 -21.52 -16.58 32.90
CA LEU A 151 -22.72 -16.12 33.62
C LEU A 151 -22.62 -16.28 35.14
N MET A 152 -21.72 -17.13 35.66
CA MET A 152 -21.55 -17.30 37.11
C MET A 152 -20.60 -16.28 37.75
N LEU A 153 -19.73 -15.62 36.98
CA LEU A 153 -18.76 -14.66 37.52
C LEU A 153 -19.34 -13.25 37.78
N ILE A 154 -20.54 -12.96 37.26
CA ILE A 154 -21.22 -11.67 37.46
C ILE A 154 -22.01 -11.65 38.79
N GLY A 155 -22.18 -12.80 39.47
CA GLY A 155 -23.01 -12.93 40.67
C GLY A 155 -22.31 -12.77 42.03
N PHE A 156 -21.00 -12.52 42.09
CA PHE A 156 -20.23 -12.64 43.36
C PHE A 156 -19.53 -11.36 43.85
N ALA A 157 -19.96 -10.17 43.44
CA ALA A 157 -19.41 -8.90 43.92
C ALA A 157 -20.46 -8.04 44.64
N CYS A 158 -21.07 -8.59 45.69
CA CYS A 158 -21.74 -7.83 46.75
C CYS A 158 -21.50 -8.53 48.09
N SER A 159 -20.60 -8.00 48.93
CA SER A 159 -20.64 -8.16 50.39
C SER A 159 -19.67 -7.17 51.04
N ASP A 160 -20.20 -6.39 51.98
CA ASP A 160 -19.60 -5.33 52.80
C ASP A 160 -18.27 -5.67 53.51
N SER A 161 -17.43 -4.65 53.75
CA SER A 161 -17.18 -4.08 55.10
C SER A 161 -15.98 -3.10 55.14
N SER A 162 -16.22 -1.96 55.80
CA SER A 162 -15.40 -0.78 56.15
C SER A 162 -14.06 -0.98 56.86
N VAL A 163 -13.06 -0.11 56.60
CA VAL A 163 -11.97 0.26 57.54
C VAL A 163 -11.50 1.72 57.32
N GLU A 164 -11.10 2.33 58.43
CA GLU A 164 -10.92 3.74 58.80
C GLU A 164 -9.83 4.59 58.10
N THR A 165 -10.10 5.90 58.16
CA THR A 165 -9.22 7.04 57.91
C THR A 165 -8.01 7.12 58.85
N VAL A 166 -6.82 7.38 58.29
CA VAL A 166 -5.69 7.97 59.04
C VAL A 166 -5.20 9.22 58.31
N VAL A 167 -5.31 10.35 59.01
CA VAL A 167 -4.79 11.66 58.63
C VAL A 167 -3.27 11.69 58.80
N SER A 168 -2.55 12.21 57.82
CA SER A 168 -1.16 12.67 57.97
C SER A 168 -0.87 13.78 56.97
N THR A 169 -0.70 15.01 57.46
CA THR A 169 -0.04 16.12 56.75
C THR A 169 1.47 15.99 56.89
N PRO A 170 2.29 16.42 55.91
CA PRO A 170 2.98 17.71 56.07
C PRO A 170 3.34 18.50 54.77
N THR A 171 3.23 19.84 54.88
CA THR A 171 4.11 20.95 54.43
C THR A 171 4.56 21.15 52.95
N PRO A 172 4.42 22.36 52.34
CA PRO A 172 4.96 22.78 51.00
C PRO A 172 6.41 23.35 51.13
N PRO A 173 7.20 23.81 50.09
CA PRO A 173 6.88 24.47 48.79
C PRO A 173 7.90 24.06 47.65
N PRO A 174 8.21 24.80 46.55
CA PRO A 174 7.75 26.11 46.08
C PRO A 174 7.29 26.24 44.61
N THR A 175 6.56 27.33 44.43
CA THR A 175 6.09 27.95 43.20
C THR A 175 7.25 28.42 42.33
N SER A 176 7.25 28.01 41.06
CA SER A 176 8.03 28.66 40.00
C SER A 176 7.07 29.15 38.91
N THR A 177 6.84 30.46 38.94
CA THR A 177 6.11 31.23 37.93
C THR A 177 6.99 31.37 36.69
N ILE A 178 6.57 30.83 35.55
CA ILE A 178 7.10 31.17 34.24
C ILE A 178 6.00 31.90 33.47
N ALA A 179 6.30 33.15 33.12
CA ALA A 179 5.43 34.03 32.35
C ALA A 179 5.30 33.53 30.90
N VAL A 180 4.07 33.45 30.41
CA VAL A 180 3.76 33.24 28.99
C VAL A 180 3.65 34.61 28.32
N PRO A 181 4.38 34.90 27.22
CA PRO A 181 4.22 36.15 26.50
C PRO A 181 2.95 36.13 25.63
N THR A 182 2.15 37.19 25.78
CA THR A 182 0.95 37.50 24.99
C THR A 182 1.34 37.87 23.56
N ILE A 183 0.73 37.20 22.56
CA ILE A 183 0.78 37.62 21.14
C ILE A 183 -0.56 38.28 20.79
N PRO A 184 -0.58 39.51 20.24
CA PRO A 184 -1.81 40.18 19.86
C PRO A 184 -2.37 39.63 18.54
N ALA A 185 -3.70 39.44 18.51
CA ALA A 185 -4.46 39.08 17.32
C ALA A 185 -4.48 40.25 16.31
N SER A 186 -4.38 39.92 15.02
CA SER A 186 -4.67 40.84 13.91
C SER A 186 -5.85 40.34 13.08
N PRO A 187 -6.58 41.24 12.40
CA PRO A 187 -8.00 41.05 12.08
C PRO A 187 -8.20 40.58 10.64
N PHE A 188 -9.13 39.65 10.43
CA PHE A 188 -9.81 39.49 9.14
C PHE A 188 -11.33 39.42 9.35
N PRO A 189 -12.11 40.05 8.45
CA PRO A 189 -13.51 40.33 8.67
C PRO A 189 -14.44 39.15 8.37
N THR A 190 -15.51 39.15 9.16
CA THR A 190 -16.73 38.33 9.12
C THR A 190 -17.38 38.30 7.73
N ALA A 191 -17.73 37.11 7.25
CA ALA A 191 -18.68 36.92 6.16
C ALA A 191 -20.04 36.50 6.72
N THR A 192 -21.06 37.23 6.26
CA THR A 192 -22.45 37.27 6.69
C THR A 192 -23.24 36.00 6.39
N VAL A 193 -24.10 35.64 7.34
CA VAL A 193 -25.15 34.61 7.29
C VAL A 193 -26.27 35.01 6.32
N MET A 194 -26.71 34.09 5.46
CA MET A 194 -28.06 34.08 4.89
C MET A 194 -28.71 32.72 5.15
N ALA A 195 -29.90 32.77 5.75
CA ALA A 195 -30.76 31.64 6.10
C ALA A 195 -31.85 31.45 5.00
N PRO A 196 -32.78 30.48 5.11
CA PRO A 196 -33.02 29.47 4.08
C PRO A 196 -34.33 29.69 3.32
N THR A 197 -34.53 28.96 2.21
CA THR A 197 -35.84 28.82 1.57
C THR A 197 -36.30 27.38 1.63
N GLU A 198 -37.51 27.24 2.14
CA GLU A 198 -38.26 26.03 2.45
C GLU A 198 -39.06 25.56 1.21
N SER A 199 -39.11 24.25 0.95
CA SER A 199 -40.21 23.65 0.18
C SER A 199 -40.36 22.15 0.48
N THR A 200 -41.52 21.83 1.05
CA THR A 200 -42.06 20.54 1.51
C THR A 200 -42.47 19.60 0.34
N PRO A 201 -42.58 18.26 0.54
CA PRO A 201 -42.53 17.26 -0.53
C PRO A 201 -43.90 16.66 -0.92
N THR A 202 -43.94 15.87 -1.99
CA THR A 202 -44.98 14.83 -2.21
C THR A 202 -44.46 13.71 -3.14
N PRO A 203 -45.01 12.49 -3.05
CA PRO A 203 -44.30 11.23 -3.33
C PRO A 203 -44.59 10.67 -4.73
N VAL A 204 -43.70 9.81 -5.24
CA VAL A 204 -43.99 8.96 -6.41
C VAL A 204 -43.67 7.50 -6.11
N THR A 205 -44.68 6.70 -6.43
CA THR A 205 -44.92 5.27 -6.25
C THR A 205 -44.04 4.40 -7.16
N SER A 206 -43.71 3.20 -6.69
CA SER A 206 -42.98 2.13 -7.40
C SER A 206 -43.63 1.66 -8.72
N PRO A 207 -42.87 1.09 -9.67
CA PRO A 207 -43.41 0.16 -10.64
C PRO A 207 -43.09 -1.31 -10.30
N ARG A 208 -44.12 -2.13 -10.54
CA ARG A 208 -44.23 -3.58 -10.40
C ARG A 208 -43.59 -4.28 -11.61
N ALA A 209 -42.97 -5.43 -11.34
CA ALA A 209 -42.38 -6.34 -12.33
C ALA A 209 -43.44 -7.02 -13.22
N ASN A 210 -43.04 -7.39 -14.44
CA ASN A 210 -43.70 -8.40 -15.29
C ASN A 210 -42.65 -9.21 -16.11
N PRO A 211 -43.00 -10.44 -16.55
CA PRO A 211 -42.08 -11.59 -16.74
C PRO A 211 -41.60 -11.79 -18.20
N PRO A 212 -40.70 -12.77 -18.49
CA PRO A 212 -40.01 -12.85 -19.79
C PRO A 212 -40.81 -13.64 -20.83
N THR A 213 -40.70 -13.29 -22.11
CA THR A 213 -41.18 -14.13 -23.21
C THR A 213 -40.25 -14.06 -24.43
N ALA A 214 -39.76 -15.25 -24.76
CA ALA A 214 -39.35 -15.87 -26.03
C ALA A 214 -38.79 -15.04 -27.21
N THR A 215 -37.65 -15.55 -27.65
CA THR A 215 -36.92 -15.47 -28.93
C THR A 215 -37.79 -15.44 -30.19
N ALA A 216 -37.46 -14.52 -31.12
CA ALA A 216 -37.76 -14.67 -32.55
C ALA A 216 -36.61 -14.07 -33.39
N VAL A 217 -36.18 -14.83 -34.39
CA VAL A 217 -35.16 -14.50 -35.41
C VAL A 217 -35.77 -13.52 -36.45
N PRO A 218 -35.05 -12.50 -36.93
CA PRO A 218 -35.51 -11.72 -38.09
C PRO A 218 -34.85 -12.15 -39.41
N GLU A 219 -35.70 -12.25 -40.42
CA GLU A 219 -35.42 -12.45 -41.85
C GLU A 219 -35.02 -11.10 -42.53
N PRO A 220 -34.21 -11.09 -43.60
CA PRO A 220 -33.61 -9.85 -44.10
C PRO A 220 -34.58 -9.08 -45.02
N THR A 221 -34.88 -7.83 -44.68
CA THR A 221 -35.63 -6.90 -45.54
C THR A 221 -34.72 -5.86 -46.16
N THR A 222 -34.66 -5.89 -47.49
CA THR A 222 -33.99 -4.92 -48.36
C THR A 222 -34.77 -3.61 -48.43
N ARG A 223 -34.19 -2.49 -47.96
CA ARG A 223 -34.60 -1.13 -48.34
C ARG A 223 -33.35 -0.25 -48.56
N PRO A 224 -33.32 0.57 -49.63
CA PRO A 224 -32.15 1.39 -49.95
C PRO A 224 -32.06 2.59 -49.01
N VAL A 225 -30.85 2.82 -48.47
CA VAL A 225 -30.52 3.97 -47.61
C VAL A 225 -30.24 5.19 -48.48
N SER A 226 -31.03 6.25 -48.32
CA SER A 226 -30.74 7.56 -48.88
C SER A 226 -29.57 8.21 -48.14
N VAL A 227 -28.48 8.51 -48.84
CA VAL A 227 -27.32 9.21 -48.29
C VAL A 227 -27.58 10.72 -48.31
N THR A 228 -27.79 11.31 -47.14
CA THR A 228 -27.75 12.77 -46.97
C THR A 228 -26.28 13.19 -46.88
N VAL A 229 -25.81 13.93 -47.89
CA VAL A 229 -24.46 14.53 -47.90
C VAL A 229 -24.42 15.63 -46.83
N ALA A 230 -23.55 15.47 -45.81
CA ALA A 230 -23.31 16.48 -44.80
C ALA A 230 -22.43 17.60 -45.36
N THR A 231 -22.90 18.85 -45.25
CA THR A 231 -22.11 20.06 -45.51
C THR A 231 -20.97 20.20 -44.49
N PRO A 232 -19.73 20.54 -44.93
CA PRO A 232 -18.60 20.69 -44.02
C PRO A 232 -18.76 21.95 -43.16
N VAL A 233 -18.64 21.77 -41.84
CA VAL A 233 -18.49 22.87 -40.86
C VAL A 233 -17.06 23.43 -41.00
N PRO A 234 -16.85 24.75 -41.04
CA PRO A 234 -15.51 25.32 -41.11
C PRO A 234 -14.73 24.97 -39.85
N SER A 235 -13.63 24.25 -40.02
CA SER A 235 -12.68 23.91 -38.97
C SER A 235 -11.87 25.15 -38.57
N THR A 236 -11.94 25.52 -37.30
CA THR A 236 -10.97 26.42 -36.66
C THR A 236 -9.55 25.88 -36.96
N PRO A 237 -8.60 26.71 -37.43
CA PRO A 237 -7.23 26.26 -37.64
C PRO A 237 -6.70 25.67 -36.34
N ALA A 238 -6.38 24.38 -36.36
CA ALA A 238 -5.62 23.77 -35.28
C ALA A 238 -4.32 24.57 -35.14
N LEU A 239 -3.99 24.98 -33.92
CA LEU A 239 -2.66 25.50 -33.62
C LEU A 239 -1.63 24.51 -34.20
N PRO A 240 -0.58 25.00 -34.88
CA PRO A 240 0.42 24.12 -35.47
C PRO A 240 0.93 23.17 -34.39
N ARG A 241 0.61 21.88 -34.55
CA ARG A 241 1.16 20.81 -33.72
C ARG A 241 2.68 20.94 -33.90
N PRO A 242 3.47 21.10 -32.81
CA PRO A 242 4.91 21.24 -32.94
C PRO A 242 5.40 20.05 -33.75
N THR A 243 6.06 20.33 -34.86
CA THR A 243 6.78 19.33 -35.64
C THR A 243 7.75 18.66 -34.68
N PRO A 244 7.73 17.33 -34.50
CA PRO A 244 8.65 16.65 -33.60
C PRO A 244 10.04 16.63 -34.24
N ASP A 245 10.72 17.77 -34.26
CA ASP A 245 12.03 17.89 -34.90
C ASP A 245 12.97 18.79 -34.10
N ALA A 246 13.47 18.19 -33.02
CA ALA A 246 14.87 18.09 -32.65
C ALA A 246 14.87 17.42 -31.28
N ARG A 247 15.42 16.21 -31.16
CA ARG A 247 15.68 15.60 -29.84
C ARG A 247 16.58 16.57 -29.06
N ARG A 248 15.98 17.39 -28.19
CA ARG A 248 16.73 18.32 -27.35
C ARG A 248 17.53 17.47 -26.37
N ARG A 249 18.85 17.50 -26.51
CA ARG A 249 19.77 16.85 -25.59
C ARG A 249 20.09 17.77 -24.43
N GLY A 250 20.34 17.18 -23.27
CA GLY A 250 20.77 17.88 -22.06
C GLY A 250 19.63 18.28 -21.14
N GLY A 251 20.01 18.98 -20.08
CA GLY A 251 19.10 19.42 -19.02
C GLY A 251 18.89 18.40 -17.92
N THR A 252 18.01 18.75 -16.99
CA THR A 252 17.70 17.95 -15.80
C THR A 252 16.21 17.69 -15.77
N LEU A 253 15.82 16.43 -15.54
CA LEU A 253 14.42 16.05 -15.31
C LEU A 253 14.18 15.85 -13.81
N ASN A 254 13.32 16.67 -13.22
CA ASN A 254 12.93 16.64 -11.82
C ASN A 254 11.57 15.96 -11.69
N LEU A 255 11.59 14.79 -11.05
CA LEU A 255 10.41 13.96 -10.79
C LEU A 255 10.26 13.78 -9.27
N ALA A 256 9.11 13.27 -8.85
CA ALA A 256 8.86 12.95 -7.46
C ALA A 256 8.72 11.44 -7.27
N THR A 257 9.30 10.93 -6.18
CA THR A 257 8.95 9.61 -5.64
C THR A 257 7.96 9.77 -4.48
N ARG A 258 7.03 8.83 -4.36
CA ARG A 258 5.91 8.87 -3.39
C ARG A 258 6.26 8.23 -2.05
N GLU A 259 7.40 7.55 -1.97
CA GLU A 259 7.81 6.79 -0.80
C GLU A 259 9.27 7.06 -0.46
N VAL A 260 9.61 6.94 0.82
CA VAL A 260 10.99 6.99 1.31
C VAL A 260 11.71 5.72 0.88
N ILE A 261 12.85 5.87 0.22
CA ILE A 261 13.67 4.74 -0.23
C ILE A 261 14.66 4.39 0.88
N ALA A 262 14.31 3.41 1.71
CA ALA A 262 15.07 3.08 2.91
C ALA A 262 16.44 2.42 2.62
N HIS A 263 16.65 1.88 1.42
CA HIS A 263 17.87 1.18 1.00
C HIS A 263 17.96 1.09 -0.53
N GLN A 264 19.10 0.61 -1.07
CA GLN A 264 19.37 0.55 -2.51
C GLN A 264 19.24 -0.86 -3.13
N ASP A 265 19.02 -1.91 -2.32
CA ASP A 265 18.92 -3.30 -2.81
C ASP A 265 17.61 -3.60 -3.53
N VAL A 266 17.64 -3.57 -4.87
CA VAL A 266 16.48 -3.74 -5.76
C VAL A 266 15.77 -5.09 -5.68
N HIS A 267 16.37 -6.14 -5.08
CA HIS A 267 15.68 -7.43 -4.91
C HIS A 267 14.95 -7.56 -3.58
N GLN A 268 15.22 -6.66 -2.63
CA GLN A 268 14.79 -6.85 -1.25
C GLN A 268 13.31 -6.56 -1.01
N ASP A 269 12.78 -5.51 -1.65
CA ASP A 269 11.41 -5.05 -1.45
C ASP A 269 10.63 -4.91 -2.77
N VAL A 270 9.31 -5.09 -2.69
CA VAL A 270 8.37 -4.79 -3.78
C VAL A 270 7.95 -3.31 -3.64
N SER A 271 8.81 -2.39 -4.10
CA SER A 271 8.52 -0.95 -4.06
C SER A 271 8.76 -0.29 -5.42
N PRO A 272 7.77 0.42 -5.99
CA PRO A 272 7.97 1.24 -7.18
C PRO A 272 8.99 2.35 -6.98
N ALA A 273 9.08 2.91 -5.76
CA ALA A 273 10.07 3.92 -5.42
C ALA A 273 11.49 3.36 -5.57
N LEU A 274 11.71 2.13 -5.11
CA LEU A 274 12.98 1.44 -5.24
C LEU A 274 13.28 1.01 -6.70
N SER A 275 12.31 0.41 -7.40
CA SER A 275 12.54 -0.21 -8.71
C SER A 275 12.48 0.75 -9.90
N THR A 276 11.67 1.81 -9.81
CA THR A 276 11.32 2.70 -10.96
C THR A 276 11.57 4.18 -10.68
N TRP A 277 11.36 4.65 -9.46
CA TRP A 277 11.49 6.08 -9.08
C TRP A 277 12.68 6.34 -8.14
N GLY A 278 13.77 5.59 -8.35
CA GLY A 278 14.90 5.53 -7.44
C GLY A 278 16.04 4.65 -7.95
N PRO A 279 16.86 4.02 -7.08
CA PRO A 279 18.09 3.30 -7.46
C PRO A 279 17.91 2.27 -8.58
N GLY A 280 16.72 1.68 -8.72
CA GLY A 280 16.37 0.73 -9.78
C GLY A 280 16.57 1.24 -11.21
N VAL A 281 16.57 2.56 -11.44
CA VAL A 281 16.84 3.11 -12.78
C VAL A 281 18.28 2.95 -13.25
N ALA A 282 19.21 2.64 -12.33
CA ALA A 282 20.59 2.33 -12.66
C ALA A 282 20.77 0.93 -13.24
N TYR A 283 19.78 0.04 -13.07
CA TYR A 283 19.85 -1.36 -13.46
C TYR A 283 18.96 -1.67 -14.67
N SER A 284 19.46 -2.55 -15.54
CA SER A 284 18.70 -3.12 -16.65
C SER A 284 18.04 -4.44 -16.24
N ARG A 285 17.20 -4.98 -17.12
CA ARG A 285 16.53 -6.28 -16.97
C ARG A 285 16.90 -7.17 -18.15
N LEU A 286 16.63 -8.48 -18.09
CA LEU A 286 16.81 -9.31 -19.29
C LEU A 286 15.83 -8.90 -20.40
N MET A 287 14.58 -8.62 -20.00
CA MET A 287 13.51 -8.16 -20.89
C MET A 287 12.84 -6.90 -20.34
N ARG A 288 12.00 -6.26 -21.14
CA ARG A 288 11.23 -5.08 -20.74
C ARG A 288 9.91 -5.01 -21.47
N TYR A 289 8.96 -4.25 -20.93
CA TYR A 289 7.76 -3.88 -21.66
C TYR A 289 8.09 -2.85 -22.75
N ARG A 290 7.54 -3.04 -23.95
CA ARG A 290 7.69 -2.09 -25.06
C ARG A 290 7.10 -0.74 -24.65
N SER A 291 7.90 0.30 -24.84
CA SER A 291 7.56 1.69 -24.56
C SER A 291 8.16 2.61 -25.62
N GLY A 292 7.62 3.81 -25.77
CA GLY A 292 8.11 4.77 -26.77
C GLY A 292 7.00 5.69 -27.28
N PRO A 293 7.34 6.70 -28.10
CA PRO A 293 6.37 7.66 -28.62
C PRO A 293 5.32 7.03 -29.55
N ASP A 294 5.67 5.93 -30.21
CA ASP A 294 4.80 5.23 -31.18
C ASP A 294 4.04 4.04 -30.55
N ILE A 295 4.15 3.85 -29.23
CA ILE A 295 3.50 2.75 -28.50
C ILE A 295 2.35 3.32 -27.67
N GLU A 296 1.12 2.87 -27.94
CA GLU A 296 -0.02 3.20 -27.09
C GLU A 296 0.13 2.51 -25.72
N LEU A 297 0.10 3.30 -24.66
CA LEU A 297 0.13 2.81 -23.28
C LEU A 297 -1.30 2.81 -22.69
N PRO A 298 -1.65 1.84 -21.82
CA PRO A 298 -0.80 0.77 -21.28
C PRO A 298 -0.56 -0.36 -22.29
N ASN A 299 0.65 -0.91 -22.28
CA ASN A 299 1.02 -2.06 -23.12
C ASN A 299 1.83 -3.08 -22.30
N LEU A 300 1.43 -4.35 -22.37
CA LEU A 300 2.11 -5.48 -21.71
C LEU A 300 2.95 -6.32 -22.67
N ALA A 301 3.08 -5.92 -23.94
CA ALA A 301 3.95 -6.62 -24.87
C ALA A 301 5.41 -6.47 -24.45
N VAL A 302 6.11 -7.60 -24.33
CA VAL A 302 7.49 -7.69 -23.88
C VAL A 302 8.46 -7.70 -25.07
N GLU A 303 9.63 -7.09 -24.89
CA GLU A 303 10.76 -7.13 -25.81
C GLU A 303 12.08 -7.37 -25.04
N CYS A 304 13.14 -7.67 -25.79
CA CYS A 304 14.47 -7.86 -25.24
C CYS A 304 15.10 -6.53 -24.77
N ASP A 305 15.61 -6.51 -23.54
CA ASP A 305 16.39 -5.39 -22.97
C ASP A 305 17.88 -5.71 -23.06
N LEU A 306 18.43 -6.50 -22.10
CA LEU A 306 19.81 -7.00 -22.18
C LEU A 306 19.99 -8.14 -23.20
N CYS A 307 18.94 -8.89 -23.52
CA CYS A 307 19.01 -9.86 -24.61
C CYS A 307 18.97 -9.18 -25.98
N GLU A 308 19.48 -9.87 -26.98
CA GLU A 308 19.26 -9.58 -28.39
C GLU A 308 18.14 -10.46 -28.94
N SER A 309 18.12 -11.74 -28.54
CA SER A 309 17.16 -12.73 -29.04
C SER A 309 16.95 -13.85 -28.03
N TRP A 310 15.89 -14.64 -28.26
CA TRP A 310 15.66 -15.89 -27.56
C TRP A 310 14.98 -16.90 -28.47
N GLU A 311 15.18 -18.18 -28.18
CA GLU A 311 14.57 -19.31 -28.88
C GLU A 311 13.97 -20.29 -27.86
N MET A 312 12.75 -20.75 -28.11
CA MET A 312 12.12 -21.81 -27.32
C MET A 312 12.56 -23.16 -27.89
N GLU A 313 13.42 -23.88 -27.17
CA GLU A 313 13.82 -25.25 -27.54
C GLU A 313 12.71 -26.26 -27.22
N THR A 314 12.05 -26.07 -26.08
CA THR A 314 10.91 -26.88 -25.62
C THR A 314 9.92 -25.97 -24.88
N PRO A 315 8.69 -26.41 -24.56
CA PRO A 315 7.73 -25.60 -23.80
C PRO A 315 8.20 -25.11 -22.43
N THR A 316 9.33 -25.63 -21.92
CA THR A 316 9.94 -25.24 -20.64
C THR A 316 11.42 -24.86 -20.76
N SER A 317 12.00 -24.82 -21.96
CA SER A 317 13.43 -24.51 -22.17
C SER A 317 13.59 -23.38 -23.18
N PHE A 318 14.30 -22.32 -22.78
CA PHE A 318 14.51 -21.11 -23.55
C PHE A 318 16.00 -20.77 -23.60
N VAL A 319 16.55 -20.62 -24.79
CA VAL A 319 17.94 -20.16 -24.99
C VAL A 319 17.90 -18.67 -25.30
N PHE A 320 18.64 -17.88 -24.54
CA PHE A 320 18.77 -16.44 -24.70
C PHE A 320 20.17 -16.09 -25.20
N ARG A 321 20.25 -15.08 -26.07
CA ARG A 321 21.50 -14.44 -26.48
C ARG A 321 21.52 -13.00 -25.98
N LEU A 322 22.60 -12.60 -25.32
CA LEU A 322 22.85 -11.24 -24.85
C LEU A 322 23.32 -10.35 -25.99
N ARG A 323 22.98 -9.06 -25.94
CA ARG A 323 23.58 -8.09 -26.87
C ARG A 323 25.08 -8.01 -26.63
N GLU A 324 25.83 -7.85 -27.71
CA GLU A 324 27.28 -7.70 -27.60
C GLU A 324 27.68 -6.37 -26.94
N GLY A 325 28.75 -6.42 -26.15
CA GLY A 325 29.43 -5.22 -25.66
C GLY A 325 28.72 -4.44 -24.56
N ILE A 326 27.65 -4.95 -23.95
CA ILE A 326 27.05 -4.33 -22.77
C ILE A 326 28.07 -4.30 -21.63
N ARG A 327 28.25 -3.13 -21.02
CA ARG A 327 29.18 -2.94 -19.91
C ARG A 327 28.44 -2.52 -18.65
N TRP A 328 28.95 -3.00 -17.52
CA TRP A 328 28.65 -2.39 -16.23
C TRP A 328 29.14 -0.95 -16.20
N GLN A 329 28.55 -0.12 -15.35
CA GLN A 329 29.06 1.22 -15.09
C GLN A 329 30.52 1.15 -14.59
N ASN A 330 31.33 2.14 -14.96
CA ASN A 330 32.74 2.19 -14.56
C ASN A 330 32.89 2.70 -13.11
N LEU A 331 32.38 1.92 -12.17
CA LEU A 331 32.40 2.16 -10.74
C LEU A 331 32.90 0.90 -10.02
N GLU A 332 33.64 1.08 -8.94
CA GLU A 332 34.03 -0.02 -8.05
C GLU A 332 32.77 -0.74 -7.50
N PRO A 333 32.80 -2.08 -7.38
CA PRO A 333 33.92 -2.99 -7.68
C PRO A 333 34.01 -3.49 -9.12
N VAL A 334 33.01 -3.18 -9.97
CA VAL A 334 32.83 -3.86 -11.26
C VAL A 334 33.67 -3.23 -12.39
N ASN A 335 34.01 -1.95 -12.27
CA ASN A 335 35.01 -1.26 -13.10
C ASN A 335 34.82 -1.41 -14.62
N GLY A 336 33.57 -1.30 -15.09
CA GLY A 336 33.31 -1.27 -16.54
C GLY A 336 33.44 -2.61 -17.27
N ARG A 337 33.50 -3.71 -16.52
CA ARG A 337 33.53 -5.08 -17.06
C ARG A 337 32.35 -5.31 -18.02
N VAL A 338 32.57 -6.14 -19.04
CA VAL A 338 31.51 -6.60 -19.94
C VAL A 338 30.56 -7.51 -19.18
N LEU A 339 29.25 -7.29 -19.35
CA LEU A 339 28.20 -8.16 -18.83
C LEU A 339 28.27 -9.54 -19.49
N THR A 340 28.18 -10.59 -18.69
CA THR A 340 28.14 -11.97 -19.20
C THR A 340 26.88 -12.72 -18.76
N SER A 341 26.63 -13.87 -19.37
CA SER A 341 25.57 -14.80 -18.97
C SER A 341 25.68 -15.27 -17.52
N GLU A 342 26.89 -15.33 -16.96
CA GLU A 342 27.09 -15.65 -15.55
C GLU A 342 26.50 -14.60 -14.61
N ASP A 343 26.46 -13.34 -15.04
CA ASP A 343 25.85 -12.26 -14.26
C ASP A 343 24.33 -12.45 -14.17
N ILE A 344 23.70 -12.90 -15.28
CA ILE A 344 22.28 -13.22 -15.33
C ILE A 344 21.96 -14.38 -14.39
N ALA A 345 22.74 -15.47 -14.50
CA ALA A 345 22.58 -16.65 -13.65
C ALA A 345 22.74 -16.30 -12.17
N PHE A 346 23.80 -15.57 -11.81
CA PHE A 346 24.01 -15.12 -10.43
C PHE A 346 22.84 -14.27 -9.92
N SER A 347 22.42 -13.27 -10.69
CA SER A 347 21.37 -12.34 -10.26
C SER A 347 20.03 -13.04 -10.05
N TYR A 348 19.64 -13.97 -10.92
CA TYR A 348 18.38 -14.70 -10.77
C TYR A 348 18.44 -15.77 -9.67
N VAL A 349 19.57 -16.46 -9.49
CA VAL A 349 19.76 -17.35 -8.34
C VAL A 349 19.75 -16.59 -7.02
N ARG A 350 20.30 -15.36 -6.99
CA ARG A 350 20.18 -14.47 -5.85
C ARG A 350 18.72 -14.12 -5.59
N GLN A 351 18.03 -13.55 -6.58
CA GLN A 351 16.66 -13.08 -6.42
C GLN A 351 15.68 -14.21 -6.03
N SER A 352 15.89 -15.45 -6.49
CA SER A 352 15.02 -16.58 -6.17
C SER A 352 15.10 -17.06 -4.72
N GLN A 353 16.05 -16.56 -3.92
CA GLN A 353 16.15 -16.95 -2.52
C GLN A 353 14.89 -16.50 -1.73
N PRO A 354 14.30 -17.38 -0.89
CA PRO A 354 13.05 -17.08 -0.17
C PRO A 354 13.10 -15.86 0.78
N THR A 355 14.29 -15.34 1.07
CA THR A 355 14.52 -14.15 1.88
C THR A 355 14.17 -12.85 1.16
N PHE A 356 14.08 -12.85 -0.18
CA PHE A 356 13.75 -11.67 -0.97
C PHE A 356 12.25 -11.59 -1.22
N ALA A 357 11.66 -10.40 -1.04
CA ALA A 357 10.23 -10.19 -1.30
C ALA A 357 9.87 -10.40 -2.79
N ASN A 358 10.84 -10.15 -3.69
CA ASN A 358 10.70 -10.29 -5.14
C ASN A 358 11.00 -11.72 -5.66
N ALA A 359 11.32 -12.67 -4.77
CA ALA A 359 11.58 -14.07 -5.14
C ALA A 359 10.44 -14.77 -5.90
N PRO A 360 9.14 -14.49 -5.63
CA PRO A 360 8.04 -15.10 -6.37
C PRO A 360 8.08 -14.85 -7.88
N LEU A 361 8.75 -13.81 -8.36
CA LEU A 361 8.95 -13.56 -9.80
C LEU A 361 9.81 -14.65 -10.45
N MET A 362 10.76 -15.23 -9.70
CA MET A 362 11.69 -16.25 -10.18
C MET A 362 11.23 -17.68 -9.85
N ARG A 363 10.05 -17.85 -9.23
CA ARG A 363 9.61 -19.12 -8.61
C ARG A 363 9.56 -20.32 -9.56
N ASN A 364 9.38 -20.08 -10.85
CA ASN A 364 9.20 -21.13 -11.85
C ASN A 364 10.49 -21.38 -12.65
N ILE A 365 11.56 -20.63 -12.40
CA ILE A 365 12.88 -20.89 -12.98
C ILE A 365 13.52 -22.03 -12.18
N ASP A 366 13.71 -23.17 -12.82
CA ASP A 366 14.45 -24.31 -12.25
C ASP A 366 15.96 -24.05 -12.36
N THR A 367 16.44 -23.73 -13.56
CA THR A 367 17.87 -23.49 -13.82
C THR A 367 18.11 -22.32 -14.76
N VAL A 368 19.20 -21.60 -14.51
CA VAL A 368 19.81 -20.65 -15.45
C VAL A 368 21.22 -21.13 -15.72
N GLN A 369 21.45 -21.70 -16.90
CA GLN A 369 22.69 -22.36 -17.29
C GLN A 369 23.44 -21.50 -18.32
N PRO A 370 24.55 -20.85 -17.94
CA PRO A 370 25.49 -20.27 -18.90
C PRO A 370 25.99 -21.33 -19.90
N ILE A 371 25.91 -21.02 -21.20
CA ILE A 371 26.44 -21.86 -22.30
C ILE A 371 27.75 -21.24 -22.83
N SER A 372 27.78 -19.91 -22.95
CA SER A 372 28.96 -19.10 -23.29
C SER A 372 28.79 -17.69 -22.68
N ASP A 373 29.77 -16.79 -22.82
CA ASP A 373 29.70 -15.43 -22.26
C ASP A 373 28.44 -14.66 -22.68
N SER A 374 27.91 -14.90 -23.87
CA SER A 374 26.72 -14.23 -24.41
C SER A 374 25.50 -15.14 -24.58
N GLU A 375 25.60 -16.44 -24.33
CA GLU A 375 24.48 -17.38 -24.51
C GLU A 375 24.20 -18.18 -23.23
N PHE A 376 22.94 -18.35 -22.88
CA PHE A 376 22.52 -19.16 -21.73
C PHE A 376 21.13 -19.76 -21.93
N ARG A 377 20.85 -20.83 -21.19
CA ARG A 377 19.55 -21.49 -21.17
C ARG A 377 18.83 -21.24 -19.86
N ILE A 378 17.56 -20.85 -19.92
CA ILE A 378 16.65 -20.90 -18.79
C ILE A 378 15.73 -22.12 -18.94
N THR A 379 15.70 -22.97 -17.92
CA THR A 379 14.74 -24.09 -17.83
C THR A 379 13.72 -23.79 -16.74
N LEU A 380 12.44 -24.03 -17.03
CA LEU A 380 11.32 -23.83 -16.11
C LEU A 380 10.88 -25.14 -15.44
N GLU A 381 10.37 -25.06 -14.21
CA GLU A 381 9.77 -26.22 -13.51
C GLU A 381 8.50 -26.70 -14.22
N ALA A 382 7.70 -25.77 -14.76
CA ALA A 382 6.50 -26.04 -15.54
C ALA A 382 6.29 -24.97 -16.63
N GLN A 383 5.41 -25.27 -17.59
CA GLN A 383 5.00 -24.29 -18.61
C GLN A 383 4.33 -23.09 -17.93
N ASP A 384 4.77 -21.88 -18.27
CA ASP A 384 4.31 -20.64 -17.63
C ASP A 384 4.17 -19.52 -18.67
N ALA A 385 2.94 -19.05 -18.84
CA ALA A 385 2.60 -18.00 -19.79
C ALA A 385 3.09 -16.62 -19.31
N ASP A 386 3.32 -16.45 -18.00
CA ASP A 386 3.72 -15.18 -17.40
C ASP A 386 5.25 -15.05 -17.29
N PHE A 387 6.01 -16.07 -17.67
CA PHE A 387 7.47 -16.11 -17.55
C PHE A 387 8.17 -14.87 -18.15
N PHE A 388 7.81 -14.49 -19.38
CA PHE A 388 8.39 -13.30 -20.02
C PHE A 388 8.00 -11.99 -19.33
N SER A 389 6.78 -11.92 -18.77
CA SER A 389 6.35 -10.78 -17.95
C SER A 389 7.17 -10.70 -16.66
N ALA A 390 7.45 -11.83 -16.01
CA ALA A 390 8.29 -11.87 -14.82
C ALA A 390 9.72 -11.40 -15.11
N LEU A 391 10.30 -11.76 -16.26
CA LEU A 391 11.61 -11.23 -16.69
C LEU A 391 11.57 -9.73 -17.05
N ALA A 392 10.43 -9.24 -17.53
CA ALA A 392 10.22 -7.84 -17.88
C ALA A 392 9.87 -6.93 -16.70
N ASP A 393 9.46 -7.50 -15.57
CA ASP A 393 9.05 -6.77 -14.38
C ASP A 393 10.17 -5.85 -13.87
N GLY A 394 9.78 -4.65 -13.40
CA GLY A 394 10.71 -3.66 -12.86
C GLY A 394 11.57 -4.16 -11.68
N HIS A 395 11.11 -5.18 -10.97
CA HIS A 395 11.81 -5.76 -9.82
C HIS A 395 12.82 -6.87 -10.21
N SER A 396 12.79 -7.35 -11.46
CA SER A 396 13.70 -8.40 -11.98
C SER A 396 15.01 -7.84 -12.53
N LYS A 397 15.58 -6.87 -11.81
CA LYS A 397 16.82 -6.18 -12.18
C LYS A 397 18.02 -7.11 -12.13
N ILE A 398 19.00 -6.90 -13.00
CA ILE A 398 20.28 -7.64 -12.98
C ILE A 398 21.30 -6.91 -12.10
N VAL A 399 21.83 -7.60 -11.10
CA VAL A 399 22.85 -7.07 -10.16
C VAL A 399 24.20 -7.76 -10.33
N ALA A 400 25.29 -7.03 -10.12
CA ALA A 400 26.65 -7.56 -10.26
C ALA A 400 27.05 -8.41 -9.05
N ARG A 401 27.74 -9.53 -9.30
CA ARG A 401 28.24 -10.42 -8.26
C ARG A 401 29.23 -9.72 -7.33
N GLU A 402 30.17 -9.01 -7.93
CA GLU A 402 31.25 -8.33 -7.22
C GLU A 402 30.70 -7.27 -6.25
N ALA A 403 29.66 -6.53 -6.66
CA ALA A 403 29.01 -5.53 -5.81
C ALA A 403 28.34 -6.18 -4.59
N VAL A 404 27.65 -7.30 -4.80
CA VAL A 404 27.00 -8.05 -3.72
C VAL A 404 28.04 -8.68 -2.79
N GLU A 405 29.09 -9.29 -3.32
CA GLU A 405 30.13 -9.96 -2.52
C GLU A 405 30.96 -8.97 -1.69
N GLN A 406 31.27 -7.79 -2.25
CA GLN A 406 32.02 -6.76 -1.52
C GLN A 406 31.22 -6.19 -0.34
N ALA A 407 29.94 -5.90 -0.53
CA ALA A 407 29.10 -5.23 0.46
C ALA A 407 28.31 -6.19 1.36
N GLY A 408 28.21 -7.48 0.99
CA GLY A 408 27.39 -8.49 1.66
C GLY A 408 25.90 -8.39 1.32
N ASP A 409 25.38 -7.16 1.23
CA ASP A 409 24.08 -6.82 0.66
C ASP A 409 24.18 -5.49 -0.11
N LEU A 410 23.15 -5.14 -0.87
CA LEU A 410 23.14 -3.87 -1.62
C LEU A 410 22.35 -2.77 -0.91
N ARG A 411 22.06 -2.92 0.39
CA ARG A 411 21.18 -1.97 1.09
C ARG A 411 21.77 -0.57 1.14
N ASN A 412 23.08 -0.48 1.30
CA ASN A 412 23.83 0.77 1.33
C ASN A 412 24.64 0.99 0.05
N GLY A 413 24.34 0.24 -1.01
CA GLY A 413 25.14 0.19 -2.23
C GLY A 413 26.39 -0.70 -2.11
N PRO A 414 27.30 -0.64 -3.10
CA PRO A 414 27.30 0.32 -4.19
C PRO A 414 26.19 0.04 -5.22
N THR A 415 25.54 1.08 -5.74
CA THR A 415 24.59 0.97 -6.84
C THR A 415 25.34 1.01 -8.17
N VAL A 416 25.62 -0.17 -8.74
CA VAL A 416 26.35 -0.31 -10.01
C VAL A 416 25.54 -1.22 -10.92
N GLY A 417 25.04 -0.65 -12.02
CA GLY A 417 24.22 -1.36 -12.99
C GLY A 417 24.74 -1.27 -14.42
N THR A 418 23.94 -1.74 -15.36
CA THR A 418 24.13 -1.60 -16.82
C THR A 418 23.14 -0.61 -17.45
N GLY A 419 22.32 0.04 -16.62
CA GLY A 419 21.22 0.89 -17.04
C GLY A 419 21.63 2.29 -17.49
N PRO A 420 20.65 3.11 -17.91
CA PRO A 420 20.89 4.43 -18.50
C PRO A 420 21.36 5.51 -17.52
N TRP A 421 21.28 5.26 -16.21
CA TRP A 421 21.52 6.27 -15.16
C TRP A 421 22.56 5.79 -14.15
N VAL A 422 23.47 6.67 -13.76
CA VAL A 422 24.48 6.44 -12.73
C VAL A 422 24.06 7.21 -11.48
N LEU A 423 23.95 6.53 -10.33
CA LEU A 423 23.60 7.18 -9.07
C LEU A 423 24.77 8.05 -8.59
N GLU A 424 24.56 9.36 -8.44
CA GLU A 424 25.58 10.31 -7.96
C GLU A 424 25.38 10.67 -6.49
N ASN A 425 24.14 10.94 -6.10
CA ASN A 425 23.78 11.27 -4.73
C ASN A 425 22.48 10.58 -4.33
N SER A 426 22.42 10.12 -3.09
CA SER A 426 21.23 9.47 -2.55
C SER A 426 21.04 9.87 -1.10
N GLU A 427 20.10 10.77 -0.88
CA GLU A 427 19.64 11.19 0.43
C GLU A 427 18.24 10.60 0.66
N PRO A 428 18.11 9.47 1.38
CA PRO A 428 16.90 8.63 1.44
C PRO A 428 15.57 9.36 1.70
N ARG A 429 15.61 10.51 2.37
CA ARG A 429 14.43 11.30 2.77
C ARG A 429 14.27 12.60 1.99
N PHE A 430 15.19 12.92 1.08
CA PHE A 430 15.23 14.22 0.41
C PHE A 430 15.26 14.04 -1.11
N ILE A 431 16.32 13.45 -1.66
CA ILE A 431 16.53 13.42 -3.10
C ILE A 431 17.44 12.25 -3.52
N HIS A 432 17.18 11.71 -4.71
CA HIS A 432 18.10 10.83 -5.42
C HIS A 432 18.48 11.48 -6.76
N GLU A 433 19.77 11.67 -6.98
CA GLU A 433 20.31 12.34 -8.16
C GLU A 433 21.12 11.35 -9.00
N PHE A 434 20.89 11.39 -10.30
CA PHE A 434 21.52 10.51 -11.26
C PHE A 434 22.05 11.32 -12.44
N ALA A 435 23.26 10.98 -12.87
CA ALA A 435 23.79 11.42 -14.14
C ALA A 435 23.54 10.38 -15.23
N ARG A 436 23.51 10.84 -16.47
CA ARG A 436 23.47 10.00 -17.66
C ARG A 436 24.65 9.02 -17.67
N ASN A 437 24.38 7.75 -17.92
CA ASN A 437 25.41 6.76 -18.26
C ASN A 437 25.89 7.00 -19.70
N SER A 438 27.10 7.55 -19.85
CA SER A 438 27.71 7.79 -21.16
C SER A 438 28.08 6.51 -21.93
N GLN A 439 28.15 5.37 -21.24
CA GLN A 439 28.47 4.05 -21.81
C GLN A 439 27.22 3.16 -21.94
N TYR A 440 26.01 3.74 -21.88
CA TYR A 440 24.77 2.96 -22.04
C TYR A 440 24.69 2.31 -23.43
N PHE A 441 24.23 1.07 -23.48
CA PHE A 441 24.30 0.22 -24.67
C PHE A 441 23.28 0.61 -25.76
N GLU A 442 22.19 1.28 -25.40
CA GLU A 442 21.30 1.88 -26.40
C GLU A 442 21.85 3.25 -26.82
N ALA A 443 22.38 3.25 -28.05
CA ALA A 443 22.96 4.43 -28.65
C ALA A 443 22.01 5.63 -28.55
N ASP A 444 22.61 6.80 -28.32
CA ASP A 444 21.92 8.09 -28.22
C ASP A 444 20.98 8.29 -27.03
N LEU A 445 20.78 7.28 -26.17
CA LEU A 445 19.99 7.41 -24.94
C LEU A 445 20.88 7.46 -23.68
N PRO A 446 20.33 7.92 -22.55
CA PRO A 446 19.19 8.83 -22.45
C PRO A 446 19.48 10.20 -23.11
N LEU A 447 18.43 10.95 -23.46
CA LEU A 447 18.57 12.28 -24.09
C LEU A 447 18.88 13.39 -23.08
N ILE A 448 18.43 13.22 -21.84
CA ILE A 448 18.60 14.17 -20.74
C ILE A 448 19.92 13.85 -20.00
N GLU A 449 20.56 14.87 -19.44
CA GLU A 449 21.85 14.73 -18.74
C GLU A 449 21.68 14.28 -17.29
N ASN A 450 20.69 14.82 -16.57
CA ASN A 450 20.47 14.51 -15.16
C ASN A 450 19.03 14.11 -14.89
N LEU A 451 18.85 13.20 -13.95
CA LEU A 451 17.55 12.75 -13.46
C LEU A 451 17.53 12.92 -11.94
N ARG A 452 16.49 13.55 -11.41
CA ARG A 452 16.32 13.79 -9.98
C ARG A 452 14.97 13.27 -9.52
N PHE A 453 14.98 12.46 -8.46
CA PHE A 453 13.78 12.05 -7.76
C PHE A 453 13.72 12.73 -6.39
N HIS A 454 12.85 13.71 -6.25
CA HIS A 454 12.54 14.35 -4.97
C HIS A 454 11.62 13.44 -4.14
N VAL A 455 11.98 13.17 -2.89
CA VAL A 455 11.19 12.34 -1.98
C VAL A 455 10.06 13.18 -1.40
N LEU A 456 8.86 13.04 -1.97
CA LEU A 456 7.69 13.85 -1.62
C LEU A 456 6.48 12.94 -1.38
N PRO A 457 6.31 12.37 -0.18
CA PRO A 457 5.23 11.43 0.12
C PRO A 457 3.83 12.05 0.07
N GLU A 458 3.70 13.32 0.48
CA GLU A 458 2.43 14.02 0.53
C GLU A 458 2.02 14.54 -0.85
N GLN A 459 0.80 14.21 -1.28
CA GLN A 459 0.27 14.62 -2.58
C GLN A 459 0.20 16.14 -2.74
N ALA A 460 -0.32 16.85 -1.74
CA ALA A 460 -0.42 18.31 -1.77
C ALA A 460 0.95 18.98 -1.99
N THR A 461 2.01 18.43 -1.39
CA THR A 461 3.38 18.93 -1.58
C THR A 461 3.86 18.68 -3.02
N ARG A 462 3.59 17.51 -3.61
CA ARG A 462 3.92 17.26 -5.02
C ARG A 462 3.20 18.22 -5.95
N SER A 463 1.90 18.45 -5.74
CA SER A 463 1.11 19.38 -6.54
C SER A 463 1.63 20.81 -6.43
N ALA A 464 1.89 21.28 -5.21
CA ALA A 464 2.48 22.60 -4.99
C ALA A 464 3.85 22.74 -5.67
N SER A 465 4.73 21.75 -5.51
CA SER A 465 6.07 21.72 -6.14
C SER A 465 6.00 21.73 -7.67
N PHE A 466 5.03 21.04 -8.26
CA PHE A 466 4.79 21.09 -9.71
C PHE A 466 4.33 22.50 -10.15
N LEU A 467 3.36 23.10 -9.43
CA LEU A 467 2.84 24.43 -9.76
C LEU A 467 3.90 25.54 -9.70
N VAL A 468 4.86 25.43 -8.79
CA VAL A 468 5.97 26.40 -8.67
C VAL A 468 7.20 26.04 -9.52
N GLY A 469 7.14 24.97 -10.32
CA GLY A 469 8.21 24.59 -11.26
C GLY A 469 9.40 23.85 -10.64
N VAL A 470 9.26 23.29 -9.44
CA VAL A 470 10.29 22.42 -8.83
C VAL A 470 10.25 21.02 -9.45
N LEU A 471 9.06 20.51 -9.80
CA LEU A 471 8.89 19.26 -10.54
C LEU A 471 8.54 19.55 -11.99
N ASP A 472 9.13 18.81 -12.91
CA ASP A 472 8.85 18.90 -14.35
C ASP A 472 7.64 18.08 -14.78
N ALA A 473 7.34 17.00 -14.04
CA ALA A 473 6.16 16.18 -14.25
C ALA A 473 5.56 15.71 -12.93
N HIS A 474 4.23 15.64 -12.89
CA HIS A 474 3.48 15.18 -11.73
C HIS A 474 2.25 14.37 -12.18
N GLN A 475 2.11 13.18 -11.60
CA GLN A 475 0.92 12.35 -11.79
C GLN A 475 -0.22 12.88 -10.89
N ILE A 476 -1.25 13.43 -11.52
CA ILE A 476 -2.45 13.95 -10.86
C ILE A 476 -3.59 12.94 -11.01
N GLU A 477 -4.24 12.58 -9.92
CA GLU A 477 -5.27 11.53 -9.87
C GLU A 477 -6.65 12.10 -9.46
N GLY A 478 -7.73 11.44 -9.89
CA GLY A 478 -9.07 11.64 -9.33
C GLY A 478 -9.68 13.03 -9.50
N SER A 479 -10.16 13.62 -8.40
CA SER A 479 -10.81 14.95 -8.40
C SER A 479 -9.85 16.08 -8.72
N GLU A 480 -8.60 15.99 -8.26
CA GLU A 480 -7.59 17.02 -8.48
C GLU A 480 -7.28 17.19 -9.98
N ALA A 481 -7.24 16.09 -10.73
CA ALA A 481 -7.06 16.14 -12.18
C ALA A 481 -8.20 16.88 -12.86
N ARG A 482 -9.45 16.70 -12.40
CA ARG A 482 -10.61 17.42 -12.95
C ARG A 482 -10.50 18.92 -12.69
N ASP A 483 -10.14 19.31 -11.47
CA ASP A 483 -10.01 20.71 -11.10
C ASP A 483 -8.85 21.39 -11.86
N TYR A 484 -7.70 20.71 -11.97
CA TYR A 484 -6.56 21.19 -12.74
C TYR A 484 -6.89 21.39 -14.23
N LEU A 485 -7.58 20.42 -14.84
CA LEU A 485 -8.00 20.51 -16.25
C LEU A 485 -9.04 21.62 -16.50
N GLN A 486 -9.88 21.95 -15.50
CA GLN A 486 -10.82 23.08 -15.60
C GLN A 486 -10.11 24.42 -15.49
N GLN A 487 -9.09 24.51 -14.64
CA GLN A 487 -8.35 25.75 -14.38
C GLN A 487 -7.26 26.04 -15.42
N THR A 488 -6.75 25.00 -16.08
CA THR A 488 -5.66 25.09 -17.07
C THR A 488 -6.18 24.72 -18.46
N PRO A 489 -6.61 25.69 -19.29
CA PRO A 489 -7.06 25.39 -20.64
C PRO A 489 -5.87 24.88 -21.49
N ALA A 490 -6.07 23.72 -22.14
CA ALA A 490 -5.09 23.02 -22.99
C ALA A 490 -3.74 22.69 -22.30
N PRO A 491 -3.74 21.92 -21.18
CA PRO A 491 -2.51 21.53 -20.52
C PRO A 491 -1.74 20.52 -21.38
N THR A 492 -0.41 20.58 -21.31
CA THR A 492 0.44 19.49 -21.82
C THR A 492 0.32 18.33 -20.84
N ALA A 493 -0.59 17.40 -21.10
CA ALA A 493 -0.87 16.26 -20.24
C ALA A 493 -0.80 14.95 -21.04
N LEU A 494 -0.18 13.94 -20.46
CA LEU A 494 -0.26 12.57 -20.94
C LEU A 494 -1.35 11.84 -20.15
N MET A 495 -2.47 11.56 -20.81
CA MET A 495 -3.54 10.77 -20.21
C MET A 495 -3.15 9.29 -20.27
N VAL A 496 -2.72 8.75 -19.13
CA VAL A 496 -2.45 7.31 -19.00
C VAL A 496 -3.75 6.65 -18.55
N LYS A 497 -4.35 5.81 -19.40
CA LYS A 497 -5.45 4.94 -18.99
C LYS A 497 -4.89 3.95 -17.97
N GLN A 498 -5.40 3.93 -16.74
CA GLN A 498 -5.09 2.88 -15.79
C GLN A 498 -5.93 1.64 -16.12
N PRO A 499 -5.33 0.56 -16.68
CA PRO A 499 -6.06 -0.69 -16.86
C PRO A 499 -6.22 -1.33 -15.47
N GLY A 500 -7.42 -1.78 -15.12
CA GLY A 500 -7.63 -2.55 -13.89
C GLY A 500 -8.09 -1.78 -12.66
N ASN A 501 -8.43 -0.49 -12.75
CA ASN A 501 -9.30 0.15 -11.74
C ASN A 501 -10.74 -0.36 -11.93
N GLY A 502 -10.95 -1.63 -11.60
CA GLY A 502 -12.29 -2.22 -11.44
C GLY A 502 -12.91 -1.75 -10.12
N LEU A 503 -14.15 -2.18 -9.86
CA LEU A 503 -14.71 -2.05 -8.53
C LEU A 503 -13.98 -3.01 -7.58
N GLU A 504 -13.23 -2.47 -6.63
CA GLU A 504 -12.74 -3.22 -5.49
C GLU A 504 -13.86 -3.33 -4.44
N PHE A 505 -14.35 -4.55 -4.22
CA PHE A 505 -15.30 -4.84 -3.16
C PHE A 505 -14.53 -5.38 -1.96
N ALA A 506 -14.16 -4.51 -1.03
CA ALA A 506 -13.72 -4.94 0.29
C ALA A 506 -14.95 -5.34 1.11
N ILE A 507 -15.21 -6.65 1.22
CA ILE A 507 -16.26 -7.19 2.07
C ILE A 507 -15.60 -7.65 3.37
N ASN A 508 -16.00 -7.04 4.49
CA ASN A 508 -15.63 -7.51 5.82
C ASN A 508 -16.27 -8.89 6.04
N THR A 509 -15.50 -9.96 5.99
CA THR A 509 -15.96 -11.34 6.24
C THR A 509 -15.57 -11.82 7.62
#